data_AF-A0A932HB37-F1
#
_entry.id   AF-A0A932HB37-F1
#
_cell.length_a   1.000
_cell.length_b   1.000
_cell.length_c   1.000
_cell.angle_alpha   90.00
_cell.angle_beta   90.00
_cell.angle_gamma   90.00
#
_symmetry.space_group_name_H-M   'P 1'
#
loop_
_entity.id
_entity.type
_entity.pdbx_description
1 polymer ?
#
loop_
_entity_poly.entity_id
_entity_poly.type
_entity_poly.pdbx_seq_one_letter_code
_entity_poly.pdbx_strand_id
1 'polypeptide(L)'
;AAVLLLFFVNINKISMHGFYRDRLLEAFMRRDPEGEDPNDCALATLPQTAAPYPIINTTLVTIDSPHPTLRGRGGENFIFSPLYCGSPSTAHVKTAGYLGGTMDLATAFSISGAAVDPNTGSTRSRALSFFMTLVNAKIGYWIAHPLHAGNVTEMTWNCGYAYAVLEMLGVWVNEDSYRVRLSDGGKFENLGLYELVRRRCKRVIVCDATADPKCTFEDLGNAIEKARADFGAQIELGVAPLLPLADGRSALAGTTGTIRYADGTEGTLIYLTTMVTSGLSEDIYAYHRQHPEFPDQPTLDQFFDEAQFEAYRALGHQIGDDVFARAQVQACFG
;
A
#
# COMPACT_ATOMS: atom_id res chain seq x y z
N ALA A 1 38.16 11.82 2.96
CA ALA A 1 37.13 12.84 2.69
C ALA A 1 35.80 12.23 2.25
N ALA A 2 35.73 11.48 1.13
CA ALA A 2 34.50 10.85 0.66
C ALA A 2 33.85 9.86 1.65
N VAL A 3 34.64 9.08 2.39
CA VAL A 3 34.13 8.13 3.41
C VAL A 3 33.57 8.84 4.65
N LEU A 4 34.07 10.04 4.99
CA LEU A 4 33.57 10.82 6.13
C LEU A 4 32.22 11.48 5.82
N LEU A 5 31.98 11.89 4.57
CA LEU A 5 30.69 12.40 4.09
C LEU A 5 29.54 11.38 4.26
N LEU A 6 29.84 10.08 4.29
CA LEU A 6 28.86 8.99 4.49
C LEU A 6 28.21 8.99 5.89
N PHE A 7 28.81 9.69 6.86
CA PHE A 7 28.35 9.79 8.25
C PHE A 7 27.56 11.07 8.56
N PHE A 8 27.42 11.99 7.60
CA PHE A 8 26.76 13.28 7.79
C PHE A 8 25.52 13.48 6.90
N VAL A 9 24.99 12.40 6.32
CA VAL A 9 23.93 12.46 5.31
C VAL A 9 22.75 11.54 5.66
N ASN A 10 21.58 12.15 5.78
CA ASN A 10 20.31 11.46 5.93
C ASN A 10 19.87 10.85 4.59
N ILE A 11 19.73 9.52 4.54
CA ILE A 11 19.39 8.79 3.31
C ILE A 11 17.97 9.10 2.82
N ASN A 12 17.03 9.36 3.72
CA ASN A 12 15.65 9.71 3.36
C ASN A 12 15.54 11.12 2.75
N LYS A 13 16.53 11.98 2.97
CA LYS A 13 16.60 13.34 2.37
C LYS A 13 17.27 13.37 1.01
N ILE A 14 18.13 12.39 0.70
CA ILE A 14 18.82 12.29 -0.60
C ILE A 14 18.13 11.26 -1.51
N SER A 15 17.28 10.39 -0.96
CA SER A 15 16.48 9.48 -1.77
C SER A 15 15.42 10.25 -2.56
N MET A 16 15.03 9.70 -3.71
CA MET A 16 13.96 10.27 -4.54
C MET A 16 12.57 10.07 -3.94
N HIS A 17 12.49 9.53 -2.72
CA HIS A 17 11.27 9.45 -1.93
C HIS A 17 10.60 10.83 -1.79
N GLY A 18 11.38 11.90 -1.58
CA GLY A 18 10.82 13.26 -1.51
C GLY A 18 10.09 13.67 -2.79
N PHE A 19 10.70 13.44 -3.96
CA PHE A 19 10.07 13.76 -5.24
C PHE A 19 8.80 12.93 -5.49
N TYR A 20 8.86 11.61 -5.24
CA TYR A 20 7.70 10.74 -5.40
C TYR A 20 6.55 11.13 -4.46
N ARG A 21 6.86 11.40 -3.19
CA ARG A 21 5.93 11.92 -2.19
C ARG A 21 5.26 13.20 -2.67
N ASP A 22 6.03 14.16 -3.18
CA ASP A 22 5.50 15.45 -3.62
C ASP A 22 4.55 15.31 -4.84
N ARG A 23 4.82 14.34 -5.74
CA ARG A 23 3.91 14.01 -6.86
C ARG A 23 2.62 13.36 -6.40
N LEU A 24 2.68 12.39 -5.48
CA LEU A 24 1.48 11.77 -4.91
C LEU A 24 0.62 12.78 -4.15
N LEU A 25 1.27 13.66 -3.40
CA LEU A 25 0.63 14.76 -2.69
C LEU A 25 -0.09 15.69 -3.67
N GLU A 26 0.53 16.08 -4.78
CA GLU A 26 -0.11 16.92 -5.79
C GLU A 26 -1.31 16.23 -6.47
N ALA A 27 -1.23 14.92 -6.72
CA ALA A 27 -2.29 14.17 -7.39
C ALA A 27 -3.50 13.88 -6.48
N PHE A 28 -3.26 13.49 -5.22
CA PHE A 28 -4.31 12.96 -4.34
C PHE A 28 -4.68 13.89 -3.18
N MET A 29 -3.78 14.79 -2.76
CA MET A 29 -4.06 15.74 -1.70
C MET A 29 -4.37 17.11 -2.29
N ARG A 30 -5.66 17.38 -2.40
CA ARG A 30 -6.17 18.68 -2.87
C ARG A 30 -5.67 19.78 -1.94
N ARG A 31 -4.99 20.78 -2.51
CA ARG A 31 -4.77 22.06 -1.80
C ARG A 31 -6.12 22.67 -1.47
N ASP A 32 -6.35 22.94 -0.20
CA ASP A 32 -7.50 23.74 0.22
C ASP A 32 -7.43 25.11 -0.50
N PRO A 33 -8.52 25.64 -1.08
CA PRO A 33 -8.54 27.02 -1.57
C PRO A 33 -8.08 28.07 -0.53
N GLU A 34 -8.10 27.76 0.77
CA GLU A 34 -7.61 28.63 1.84
C GLU A 34 -6.08 28.54 2.10
N GLY A 35 -5.35 27.64 1.41
CA GLY A 35 -3.89 27.70 1.31
C GLY A 35 -3.09 26.92 2.35
N GLU A 36 -3.67 25.93 3.03
CA GLU A 36 -2.86 24.98 3.81
C GLU A 36 -1.94 24.17 2.88
N ASP A 37 -0.64 24.17 3.19
CA ASP A 37 0.33 23.36 2.47
C ASP A 37 0.02 21.88 2.77
N PRO A 38 -0.22 21.01 1.78
CA PRO A 38 -0.50 19.61 2.06
C PRO A 38 0.69 18.90 2.73
N ASN A 39 1.89 19.51 2.73
CA ASN A 39 3.03 19.07 3.54
C ASN A 39 2.79 19.20 5.06
N ASP A 40 1.82 20.00 5.49
CA ASP A 40 1.49 20.24 6.90
C ASP A 40 0.41 19.26 7.43
N CYS A 41 0.02 18.26 6.63
CA CYS A 41 -0.95 17.24 7.02
C CYS A 41 -0.32 16.15 7.92
N ALA A 42 -0.01 16.52 9.17
CA ALA A 42 0.52 15.59 10.16
C ALA A 42 -0.52 14.54 10.56
N LEU A 43 -0.17 13.25 10.52
CA LEU A 43 -1.08 12.15 10.86
C LEU A 43 -1.69 12.33 12.26
N ALA A 44 -0.88 12.75 13.22
CA ALA A 44 -1.30 12.94 14.62
C ALA A 44 -2.41 13.99 14.79
N THR A 45 -2.54 14.90 13.82
CA THR A 45 -3.51 16.02 13.86
C THR A 45 -4.75 15.76 13.04
N LEU A 46 -4.79 14.65 12.29
CA LEU A 46 -5.95 14.33 11.45
C LEU A 46 -7.22 14.23 12.29
N PRO A 47 -8.27 15.01 11.97
CA PRO A 47 -9.49 15.04 12.76
C PRO A 47 -10.21 13.70 12.67
N GLN A 48 -10.68 13.22 13.81
CA GLN A 48 -11.47 11.99 13.89
C GLN A 48 -12.93 12.35 13.60
N THR A 49 -13.40 12.01 12.41
CA THR A 49 -14.75 12.33 11.94
C THR A 49 -15.58 11.06 11.75
N ALA A 50 -16.77 11.19 11.15
CA ALA A 50 -17.54 10.03 10.70
C ALA A 50 -16.95 9.34 9.45
N ALA A 51 -15.94 9.94 8.82
CA ALA A 51 -15.21 9.32 7.71
C ALA A 51 -14.40 8.11 8.20
N PRO A 52 -14.02 7.18 7.30
CA PRO A 52 -13.19 6.05 7.66
C PRO A 52 -11.89 6.47 8.36
N TYR A 53 -11.55 5.75 9.44
CA TYR A 53 -10.29 5.94 10.15
C TYR A 53 -9.11 5.51 9.26
N PRO A 54 -8.16 6.41 8.91
CA PRO A 54 -7.11 6.07 7.98
C PRO A 54 -6.07 5.14 8.61
N ILE A 55 -5.79 4.03 7.93
CA ILE A 55 -4.75 3.07 8.25
C ILE A 55 -3.92 2.88 6.98
N ILE A 56 -2.63 3.17 7.06
CA ILE A 56 -1.71 3.08 5.94
C ILE A 56 -0.73 1.95 6.24
N ASN A 57 -0.75 0.92 5.38
CA ASN A 57 0.03 -0.29 5.57
C ASN A 57 1.40 -0.18 4.91
N THR A 58 2.42 -0.68 5.59
CA THR A 58 3.79 -0.77 5.08
C THR A 58 4.39 -2.09 5.54
N THR A 59 5.42 -2.57 4.85
CA THR A 59 6.09 -3.80 5.25
C THR A 59 7.32 -3.47 6.09
N LEU A 60 7.31 -3.85 7.37
CA LEU A 60 8.52 -3.95 8.16
C LEU A 60 9.36 -5.11 7.62
N VAL A 61 10.55 -4.80 7.10
CA VAL A 61 11.45 -5.81 6.51
C VAL A 61 12.23 -6.52 7.61
N THR A 62 12.12 -7.85 7.66
CA THR A 62 12.69 -8.69 8.73
C THR A 62 13.53 -9.85 8.20
N ILE A 63 14.26 -9.64 7.08
CA ILE A 63 15.06 -10.67 6.42
C ILE A 63 16.23 -11.21 7.26
N ASP A 64 16.66 -10.47 8.28
CA ASP A 64 17.69 -10.85 9.24
C ASP A 64 17.11 -11.06 10.65
N SER A 65 15.80 -11.35 10.75
CA SER A 65 15.14 -11.58 12.03
C SER A 65 15.67 -12.84 12.70
N PRO A 66 15.87 -12.87 14.04
CA PRO A 66 16.12 -14.10 14.77
C PRO A 66 14.94 -15.07 14.70
N HIS A 67 13.71 -14.58 14.53
CA HIS A 67 12.49 -15.37 14.47
C HIS A 67 12.28 -15.99 13.08
N PRO A 68 12.27 -17.34 12.94
CA PRO A 68 12.14 -17.99 11.65
C PRO A 68 10.89 -17.63 10.86
N THR A 69 9.77 -17.38 11.54
CA THR A 69 8.50 -17.02 10.90
C THR A 69 8.57 -15.64 10.22
N LEU A 70 9.11 -14.64 10.91
CA LEU A 70 9.29 -13.29 10.37
C LEU A 70 10.29 -13.30 9.21
N ARG A 71 11.40 -14.01 9.38
CA ARG A 71 12.42 -14.17 8.34
C ARG A 71 11.89 -14.90 7.10
N GLY A 72 11.14 -15.98 7.29
CA GLY A 72 10.57 -16.78 6.19
C GLY A 72 9.52 -16.02 5.38
N ARG A 73 8.80 -15.09 6.00
CA ARG A 73 7.82 -14.21 5.33
C ARG A 73 8.46 -12.94 4.74
N GLY A 74 9.71 -12.65 5.08
CA GLY A 74 10.43 -11.45 4.67
C GLY A 74 10.00 -10.16 5.38
N GLY A 75 8.94 -10.20 6.20
CA GLY A 75 8.42 -9.03 6.89
C GLY A 75 7.15 -9.27 7.69
N GLU A 76 6.72 -8.21 8.37
CA GLU A 76 5.40 -8.09 8.99
C GLU A 76 4.75 -6.74 8.63
N ASN A 77 3.44 -6.62 8.88
CA ASN A 77 2.76 -5.37 8.63
C ASN A 77 3.09 -4.32 9.70
N PHE A 78 3.50 -3.14 9.24
CA PHE A 78 3.68 -1.94 10.03
C PHE A 78 2.68 -0.88 9.57
N ILE A 79 1.92 -0.33 10.50
CA ILE A 79 0.89 0.65 10.18
C ILE A 79 1.32 2.06 10.56
N PHE A 80 0.89 3.02 9.75
CA PHE A 80 0.76 4.41 10.12
C PHE A 80 -0.73 4.76 10.25
N SER A 81 -1.12 5.39 11.36
CA SER A 81 -2.48 5.87 11.56
C SER A 81 -2.49 7.09 12.48
N PRO A 82 -3.59 7.87 12.56
CA PRO A 82 -3.64 9.08 13.39
C PRO A 82 -3.37 8.86 14.88
N LEU A 83 -3.82 7.73 15.44
CA LEU A 83 -3.69 7.45 16.87
C LEU A 83 -2.45 6.61 17.21
N TYR A 84 -2.13 5.62 16.38
CA TYR A 84 -1.01 4.70 16.64
C TYR A 84 -0.20 4.37 15.38
N CYS A 85 1.11 4.23 15.55
CA CYS A 85 2.03 3.71 14.55
C CYS A 85 2.82 2.53 15.12
N GLY A 86 3.18 1.56 14.29
CA GLY A 86 3.97 0.41 14.70
C GLY A 86 3.54 -0.90 14.07
N SER A 87 4.11 -1.98 14.59
CA SER A 87 3.82 -3.36 14.21
C SER A 87 3.71 -4.24 15.46
N PRO A 88 3.27 -5.52 15.34
CA PRO A 88 3.29 -6.45 16.47
C PRO A 88 4.66 -6.59 17.12
N SER A 89 5.74 -6.71 16.34
CA SER A 89 7.09 -6.92 16.89
C SER A 89 7.73 -5.62 17.40
N THR A 90 7.37 -4.47 16.81
CA THR A 90 7.92 -3.17 17.24
C THR A 90 7.08 -2.44 18.28
N ALA A 91 5.92 -3.01 18.66
CA ALA A 91 4.84 -2.39 19.43
C ALA A 91 4.16 -1.20 18.74
N HIS A 92 2.89 -0.97 19.09
CA HIS A 92 2.12 0.18 18.63
C HIS A 92 2.25 1.33 19.62
N VAL A 93 2.83 2.45 19.18
CA VAL A 93 3.03 3.66 19.99
C VAL A 93 2.12 4.79 19.52
N LYS A 94 1.81 5.75 20.41
CA LYS A 94 0.97 6.90 20.05
C LYS A 94 1.64 7.74 18.96
N THR A 95 0.93 8.02 17.87
CA THR A 95 1.47 8.78 16.72
C THR A 95 1.97 10.16 17.14
N ALA A 96 1.26 10.86 18.03
CA ALA A 96 1.66 12.17 18.54
C ALA A 96 3.02 12.18 19.27
N GLY A 97 3.43 11.05 19.86
CA GLY A 97 4.72 10.92 20.54
C GLY A 97 5.82 10.29 19.66
N TYR A 98 5.45 9.70 18.54
CA TYR A 98 6.37 9.02 17.65
C TYR A 98 6.99 10.01 16.67
N LEU A 99 8.33 10.03 16.59
CA LEU A 99 9.08 11.01 15.81
C LEU A 99 8.69 12.47 16.11
N GLY A 100 8.31 12.76 17.36
CA GLY A 100 7.83 14.10 17.74
C GLY A 100 6.49 14.50 17.09
N GLY A 101 5.72 13.55 16.57
CA GLY A 101 4.43 13.80 15.92
C GLY A 101 4.55 14.34 14.50
N THR A 102 5.74 14.33 13.90
CA THR A 102 6.00 14.94 12.58
C THR A 102 5.75 13.99 11.41
N MET A 103 5.24 12.77 11.64
CA MET A 103 4.90 11.86 10.54
C MET A 103 3.69 12.42 9.79
N ASP A 104 3.93 12.87 8.56
CA ASP A 104 2.89 13.40 7.68
C ASP A 104 2.24 12.29 6.83
N LEU A 105 1.01 12.56 6.40
CA LEU A 105 0.19 11.65 5.59
C LEU A 105 0.88 11.31 4.25
N ALA A 106 1.54 12.29 3.64
CA ALA A 106 2.20 12.13 2.34
C ALA A 106 3.33 11.11 2.41
N THR A 107 4.17 11.23 3.42
CA THR A 107 5.31 10.38 3.70
C THR A 107 4.84 8.96 4.02
N ALA A 108 3.83 8.80 4.88
CA ALA A 108 3.27 7.48 5.16
C ALA A 108 2.71 6.81 3.88
N PHE A 109 1.95 7.57 3.08
CA PHE A 109 1.38 7.11 1.82
C PHE A 109 2.46 6.74 0.79
N SER A 110 3.50 7.56 0.67
CA SER A 110 4.61 7.29 -0.27
C SER A 110 5.48 6.11 0.13
N ILE A 111 5.60 5.80 1.43
CA ILE A 111 6.26 4.56 1.90
C ILE A 111 5.39 3.34 1.58
N SER A 112 4.06 3.48 1.68
CA SER A 112 3.10 2.40 1.44
C SER A 112 3.08 1.94 -0.01
N GLY A 113 3.10 2.86 -0.98
CA GLY A 113 3.04 2.55 -2.43
C GLY A 113 4.41 2.49 -3.13
N ALA A 114 5.48 2.30 -2.37
CA ALA A 114 6.86 2.43 -2.82
C ALA A 114 7.41 1.21 -3.60
N ALA A 115 6.60 0.50 -4.39
CA ALA A 115 7.03 -0.66 -5.19
C ALA A 115 7.32 -0.30 -6.64
N VAL A 116 8.56 -0.53 -7.11
CA VAL A 116 8.85 -0.71 -8.54
C VAL A 116 10.05 -1.63 -8.69
N ASP A 117 10.01 -2.70 -9.48
CA ASP A 117 11.21 -3.38 -10.02
C ASP A 117 11.65 -2.70 -11.35
N PRO A 118 12.93 -2.37 -11.62
CA PRO A 118 13.31 -1.56 -12.78
C PRO A 118 13.39 -2.38 -14.07
N ASN A 119 13.14 -3.70 -14.00
CA ASN A 119 13.62 -4.63 -15.00
C ASN A 119 12.52 -5.16 -15.94
N THR A 120 11.81 -4.25 -16.61
CA THR A 120 10.90 -4.57 -17.71
C THR A 120 11.07 -3.58 -18.85
N GLY A 121 11.28 -4.09 -20.06
CA GLY A 121 11.71 -3.36 -21.25
C GLY A 121 10.70 -2.38 -21.90
N SER A 122 9.77 -1.80 -21.13
CA SER A 122 8.73 -0.87 -21.63
C SER A 122 8.96 0.61 -21.29
N THR A 123 10.06 0.97 -20.61
CA THR A 123 10.38 2.40 -20.41
C THR A 123 11.02 3.00 -21.66
N ARG A 124 10.29 3.83 -22.42
CA ARG A 124 10.79 4.52 -23.63
C ARG A 124 11.91 5.54 -23.37
N SER A 125 12.09 5.97 -22.12
CA SER A 125 13.07 6.98 -21.70
C SER A 125 14.17 6.33 -20.88
N ARG A 126 15.42 6.32 -21.40
CA ARG A 126 16.60 5.83 -20.66
C ARG A 126 16.83 6.59 -19.35
N ALA A 127 16.44 7.86 -19.30
CA ALA A 127 16.50 8.67 -18.09
C ALA A 127 15.49 8.15 -17.06
N LEU A 128 14.25 7.86 -17.49
CA LEU A 128 13.22 7.30 -16.63
C LEU A 128 13.60 5.91 -16.12
N SER A 129 14.14 5.01 -16.96
CA SER A 129 14.64 3.71 -16.49
C SER A 129 15.77 3.84 -15.45
N PHE A 130 16.69 4.78 -15.69
CA PHE A 130 17.76 5.10 -14.73
C PHE A 130 17.18 5.64 -13.41
N PHE A 131 16.17 6.53 -13.50
CA PHE A 131 15.45 7.04 -12.33
C PHE A 131 14.72 5.92 -11.58
N MET A 132 13.93 5.07 -12.25
CA MET A 132 13.22 3.94 -11.63
C MET A 132 14.20 2.93 -11.01
N THR A 133 15.37 2.72 -11.61
CA THR A 133 16.45 1.91 -11.03
C THR A 133 17.03 2.54 -9.77
N LEU A 134 17.21 3.86 -9.75
CA LEU A 134 17.73 4.59 -8.60
C LEU A 134 16.68 4.76 -7.47
N VAL A 135 15.39 4.88 -7.82
CA VAL A 135 14.26 4.76 -6.89
C VAL A 135 14.32 3.37 -6.29
N ASN A 136 14.22 2.31 -7.10
CA ASN A 136 14.09 0.94 -6.63
C ASN A 136 15.29 0.42 -5.82
N ALA A 137 16.51 0.74 -6.22
CA ALA A 137 17.70 0.32 -5.50
C ALA A 137 17.76 0.88 -4.05
N LYS A 138 16.83 1.79 -3.66
CA LYS A 138 16.82 2.48 -2.36
C LYS A 138 15.43 2.78 -1.77
N ILE A 139 14.41 1.94 -1.99
CA ILE A 139 13.05 2.18 -1.41
C ILE A 139 12.81 1.52 -0.04
N GLY A 140 13.88 1.17 0.67
CA GLY A 140 13.77 0.98 2.11
C GLY A 140 13.68 2.35 2.78
N TYR A 141 12.54 2.67 3.41
CA TYR A 141 12.44 3.85 4.27
C TYR A 141 12.91 3.49 5.68
N TRP A 142 14.05 4.04 6.08
CA TRP A 142 14.58 3.81 7.42
C TRP A 142 13.89 4.75 8.41
N ILE A 143 13.30 4.17 9.45
CA ILE A 143 12.58 4.91 10.50
C ILE A 143 13.08 4.49 11.89
N ALA A 144 12.96 5.38 12.86
CA ALA A 144 13.30 5.05 14.24
C ALA A 144 12.39 3.93 14.75
N HIS A 145 12.96 2.94 15.45
CA HIS A 145 12.14 1.90 16.06
C HIS A 145 11.14 2.53 17.06
N PRO A 146 9.83 2.20 17.01
CA PRO A 146 8.81 2.75 17.91
C PRO A 146 9.18 2.78 19.40
N LEU A 147 9.66 1.66 19.96
CA LEU A 147 10.13 1.59 21.36
C LEU A 147 11.43 2.36 21.66
N HIS A 148 12.22 2.70 20.65
CA HIS A 148 13.52 3.35 20.81
C HIS A 148 13.57 4.75 20.20
N ALA A 149 12.43 5.32 19.82
CA ALA A 149 12.36 6.58 19.07
C ALA A 149 13.04 7.75 19.80
N GLY A 150 12.97 7.78 21.14
CA GLY A 150 13.66 8.78 21.97
C GLY A 150 15.19 8.60 22.09
N ASN A 151 15.72 7.44 21.67
CA ASN A 151 17.15 7.13 21.73
C ASN A 151 17.88 7.41 20.41
N VAL A 152 17.15 7.76 19.35
CA VAL A 152 17.72 8.07 18.04
C VAL A 152 18.17 9.54 18.02
N THR A 153 19.48 9.76 17.99
CA THR A 153 20.08 11.10 17.92
C THR A 153 20.32 11.55 16.48
N GLU A 154 20.42 12.86 16.22
CA GLU A 154 20.79 13.38 14.89
C GLU A 154 22.09 12.78 14.35
N MET A 155 23.08 12.56 15.22
CA MET A 155 24.36 11.96 14.85
C MET A 155 24.19 10.52 14.35
N THR A 156 23.37 9.71 15.03
CA THR A 156 23.05 8.38 14.50
C THR A 156 22.28 8.48 13.19
N TRP A 157 21.37 9.47 13.06
CA TRP A 157 20.49 9.66 11.89
C TRP A 157 21.27 9.96 10.61
N ASN A 158 22.37 10.67 10.76
CA ASN A 158 23.24 11.06 9.67
C ASN A 158 24.20 9.96 9.18
N CYS A 159 24.24 8.79 9.81
CA CYS A 159 24.98 7.60 9.33
C CYS A 159 24.26 6.82 8.22
N GLY A 160 23.44 7.47 7.39
CA GLY A 160 22.50 6.81 6.46
C GLY A 160 23.16 5.87 5.45
N TYR A 161 24.39 6.16 4.99
CA TYR A 161 25.10 5.29 4.05
C TYR A 161 25.70 4.05 4.70
N ALA A 162 26.05 4.08 5.99
CA ALA A 162 26.48 2.88 6.70
C ALA A 162 25.33 1.86 6.77
N TYR A 163 24.12 2.33 7.05
CA TYR A 163 22.91 1.50 7.00
C TYR A 163 22.58 1.02 5.59
N ALA A 164 22.80 1.82 4.54
CA ALA A 164 22.63 1.36 3.16
C ALA A 164 23.62 0.24 2.77
N VAL A 165 24.87 0.30 3.24
CA VAL A 165 25.85 -0.78 3.03
C VAL A 165 25.46 -2.03 3.82
N LEU A 166 25.02 -1.87 5.06
CA LEU A 166 24.53 -2.99 5.88
C LEU A 166 23.26 -3.62 5.27
N GLU A 167 22.38 -2.82 4.70
CA GLU A 167 21.20 -3.26 3.94
C GLU A 167 21.60 -4.13 2.74
N MET A 168 22.59 -3.70 1.95
CA MET A 168 23.12 -4.49 0.83
C MET A 168 23.72 -5.83 1.29
N LEU A 169 24.26 -5.88 2.50
CA LEU A 169 24.79 -7.09 3.12
C LEU A 169 23.72 -7.91 3.86
N GLY A 170 22.48 -7.41 3.93
CA GLY A 170 21.38 -8.03 4.68
C GLY A 170 21.58 -8.03 6.19
N VAL A 171 22.44 -7.17 6.73
CA VAL A 171 22.81 -7.14 8.15
C VAL A 171 21.95 -6.11 8.90
N TRP A 172 21.41 -6.50 10.06
CA TRP A 172 20.60 -5.65 10.96
C TRP A 172 19.28 -5.16 10.36
N VAL A 173 18.78 -5.87 9.35
CA VAL A 173 17.44 -5.67 8.78
C VAL A 173 16.45 -6.58 9.52
N ASN A 174 16.18 -6.21 10.77
CA ASN A 174 15.29 -6.91 11.68
C ASN A 174 14.53 -5.94 12.60
N GLU A 175 13.57 -6.51 13.33
CA GLU A 175 12.64 -5.86 14.22
C GLU A 175 13.29 -5.32 15.51
N ASP A 176 14.42 -5.85 15.97
CA ASP A 176 15.05 -5.45 17.23
C ASP A 176 16.01 -4.26 17.07
N SER A 177 16.37 -3.92 15.83
CA SER A 177 17.27 -2.82 15.51
C SER A 177 16.72 -1.47 15.99
N TYR A 178 17.60 -0.57 16.44
CA TYR A 178 17.25 0.83 16.79
C TYR A 178 16.57 1.60 15.64
N ARG A 179 16.77 1.13 14.41
CA ARG A 179 16.07 1.58 13.22
C ARG A 179 15.51 0.39 12.51
N VAL A 180 14.31 0.58 12.01
CA VAL A 180 13.62 -0.43 11.24
C VAL A 180 13.46 0.06 9.81
N ARG A 181 13.48 -0.90 8.88
CA ARG A 181 13.34 -0.63 7.46
C ARG A 181 11.90 -0.92 7.06
N LEU A 182 11.22 0.10 6.56
CA LEU A 182 9.90 -0.04 5.96
C LEU A 182 10.02 -0.10 4.44
N SER A 183 9.07 -0.77 3.82
CA SER A 183 8.92 -0.81 2.37
C SER A 183 7.44 -0.85 2.02
N ASP A 184 7.14 -0.90 0.73
CA ASP A 184 5.79 -1.01 0.19
C ASP A 184 4.92 -2.06 0.93
N GLY A 185 3.68 -1.70 1.23
CA GLY A 185 2.73 -2.53 1.98
C GLY A 185 2.32 -3.81 1.23
N GLY A 186 2.26 -3.75 -0.11
CA GLY A 186 1.98 -4.86 -1.00
C GLY A 186 3.01 -5.98 -0.94
N LYS A 187 4.23 -5.72 -0.45
CA LYS A 187 5.20 -6.81 -0.18
C LYS A 187 4.73 -7.76 0.92
N PHE A 188 3.90 -7.29 1.85
CA PHE A 188 3.30 -8.12 2.88
C PHE A 188 1.87 -8.49 2.49
N GLU A 189 1.00 -7.52 2.22
CA GLU A 189 -0.40 -7.74 1.85
C GLU A 189 -0.97 -6.52 1.10
N ASN A 190 -1.34 -6.70 -0.18
CA ASN A 190 -1.62 -5.58 -1.10
C ASN A 190 -3.03 -4.99 -1.00
N LEU A 191 -4.00 -5.71 -0.42
CA LEU A 191 -5.42 -5.29 -0.40
C LEU A 191 -5.78 -4.46 0.84
N GLY A 192 -4.88 -4.40 1.83
CA GLY A 192 -5.14 -3.79 3.13
C GLY A 192 -6.20 -4.50 3.97
N LEU A 193 -6.63 -5.69 3.54
CA LEU A 193 -7.63 -6.51 4.21
C LEU A 193 -7.13 -7.01 5.57
N TYR A 194 -5.83 -7.29 5.68
CA TYR A 194 -5.22 -7.93 6.85
C TYR A 194 -5.46 -7.15 8.16
N GLU A 195 -5.33 -5.83 8.14
CA GLU A 195 -5.51 -5.00 9.34
C GLU A 195 -6.97 -4.77 9.72
N LEU A 196 -7.88 -4.81 8.75
CA LEU A 196 -9.32 -4.78 9.01
C LEU A 196 -9.80 -6.10 9.61
N VAL A 197 -9.25 -7.23 9.15
CA VAL A 197 -9.49 -8.55 9.75
C VAL A 197 -8.93 -8.62 11.17
N ARG A 198 -7.70 -8.12 11.42
CA ARG A 198 -7.12 -8.03 12.77
C ARG A 198 -8.06 -7.32 13.76
N ARG A 199 -8.76 -6.28 13.28
CA ARG A 199 -9.72 -5.46 14.05
C ARG A 199 -11.12 -6.04 14.12
N ARG A 200 -11.37 -7.19 13.49
CA ARG A 200 -12.68 -7.87 13.43
C ARG A 200 -13.80 -6.96 12.92
N CYS A 201 -13.48 -6.20 11.87
CA CYS A 201 -14.44 -5.28 11.26
C CYS A 201 -15.68 -6.04 10.74
N LYS A 202 -16.87 -5.64 11.20
CA LYS A 202 -18.14 -6.29 10.80
C LYS A 202 -18.45 -6.18 9.30
N ARG A 203 -17.95 -5.14 8.64
CA ARG A 203 -18.15 -4.87 7.23
C ARG A 203 -16.83 -4.38 6.67
N VAL A 204 -16.36 -5.04 5.63
CA VAL A 204 -15.09 -4.75 4.98
C VAL A 204 -15.38 -4.57 3.49
N ILE A 205 -14.92 -3.47 2.93
CA ILE A 205 -14.96 -3.20 1.50
C ILE A 205 -13.52 -3.21 1.02
N VAL A 206 -13.21 -4.09 0.07
CA VAL A 206 -11.91 -4.17 -0.59
C VAL A 206 -12.07 -3.69 -2.02
N CYS A 207 -11.27 -2.69 -2.40
CA CYS A 207 -11.12 -2.27 -3.79
C CYS A 207 -9.76 -2.77 -4.27
N ASP A 208 -9.76 -3.86 -5.01
CA ASP A 208 -8.55 -4.44 -5.59
C ASP A 208 -8.26 -3.81 -6.95
N ALA A 209 -7.23 -2.99 -6.98
CA ALA A 209 -6.73 -2.34 -8.19
C ALA A 209 -5.39 -2.95 -8.65
N THR A 210 -5.10 -4.20 -8.25
CA THR A 210 -3.89 -4.90 -8.66
C THR A 210 -4.00 -5.32 -10.12
N ALA A 211 -2.92 -5.17 -10.89
CA ALA A 211 -2.86 -5.70 -12.24
C ALA A 211 -2.78 -7.24 -12.21
N ASP A 212 -3.83 -7.89 -12.71
CA ASP A 212 -3.97 -9.35 -12.76
C ASP A 212 -4.55 -9.79 -14.12
N PRO A 213 -3.75 -9.71 -15.21
CA PRO A 213 -4.21 -10.01 -16.57
C PRO A 213 -4.60 -11.48 -16.78
N LYS A 214 -4.32 -12.34 -15.79
CA LYS A 214 -4.66 -13.77 -15.82
C LYS A 214 -5.80 -14.13 -14.86
N CYS A 215 -6.31 -13.15 -14.12
CA CYS A 215 -7.34 -13.33 -13.09
C CYS A 215 -6.99 -14.49 -12.13
N THR A 216 -5.74 -14.54 -11.66
CA THR A 216 -5.29 -15.54 -10.67
C THR A 216 -5.80 -15.23 -9.27
N PHE A 217 -6.12 -13.96 -8.99
CA PHE A 217 -6.49 -13.43 -7.68
C PHE A 217 -5.45 -13.77 -6.60
N GLU A 218 -4.16 -13.71 -6.95
CA GLU A 218 -3.05 -14.10 -6.07
C GLU A 218 -3.02 -13.28 -4.78
N ASP A 219 -3.17 -11.95 -4.85
CA ASP A 219 -3.18 -11.08 -3.67
C ASP A 219 -4.35 -11.37 -2.74
N LEU A 220 -5.53 -11.64 -3.29
CA LEU A 220 -6.69 -12.08 -2.51
C LEU A 220 -6.43 -13.43 -1.83
N GLY A 221 -5.89 -14.40 -2.56
CA GLY A 221 -5.50 -15.69 -2.00
C GLY A 221 -4.49 -15.57 -0.86
N ASN A 222 -3.47 -14.74 -1.05
CA ASN A 222 -2.43 -14.44 -0.06
C ASN A 222 -3.02 -13.78 1.20
N ALA A 223 -3.89 -12.78 1.03
CA ALA A 223 -4.57 -12.11 2.14
C ALA A 223 -5.45 -13.08 2.95
N ILE A 224 -6.22 -13.95 2.27
CA ILE A 224 -7.06 -14.99 2.91
C ILE A 224 -6.20 -15.99 3.68
N GLU A 225 -5.08 -16.45 3.09
CA GLU A 225 -4.16 -17.36 3.75
C GLU A 225 -3.57 -16.75 5.03
N LYS A 226 -3.09 -15.51 4.94
CA LYS A 226 -2.53 -14.77 6.09
C LYS A 226 -3.56 -14.53 7.18
N ALA A 227 -4.77 -14.11 6.82
CA ALA A 227 -5.87 -13.92 7.76
C ALA A 227 -6.19 -15.20 8.56
N ARG A 228 -6.19 -16.35 7.87
CA ARG A 228 -6.41 -17.65 8.49
C ARG A 228 -5.24 -18.08 9.37
N ALA A 229 -4.01 -17.95 8.88
CA ALA A 229 -2.82 -18.39 9.61
C ALA A 229 -2.55 -17.55 10.87
N ASP A 230 -2.73 -16.22 10.78
CA ASP A 230 -2.34 -15.30 11.85
C ASP A 230 -3.49 -15.00 12.83
N PHE A 231 -4.73 -15.00 12.36
CA PHE A 231 -5.90 -14.60 13.18
C PHE A 231 -6.94 -15.69 13.35
N GLY A 232 -6.77 -16.85 12.70
CA GLY A 232 -7.80 -17.89 12.67
C GLY A 232 -9.10 -17.46 11.97
N ALA A 233 -9.04 -16.39 11.16
CA ALA A 233 -10.21 -15.88 10.45
C ALA A 233 -10.42 -16.65 9.14
N GLN A 234 -11.62 -17.17 8.92
CA GLN A 234 -12.01 -17.89 7.71
C GLN A 234 -12.76 -16.93 6.78
N ILE A 235 -12.31 -16.79 5.55
CA ILE A 235 -12.95 -15.92 4.55
C ILE A 235 -13.49 -16.80 3.44
N GLU A 236 -14.80 -16.73 3.22
CA GLU A 236 -15.52 -17.46 2.16
C GLU A 236 -16.00 -16.45 1.11
N LEU A 237 -15.39 -16.49 -0.07
CA LEU A 237 -15.67 -15.58 -1.18
C LEU A 237 -15.58 -16.33 -2.51
N GLY A 238 -16.60 -16.17 -3.37
CA GLY A 238 -16.62 -16.75 -4.71
C GLY A 238 -16.26 -15.72 -5.79
N VAL A 239 -15.16 -15.95 -6.51
CA VAL A 239 -14.67 -15.08 -7.59
C VAL A 239 -15.10 -15.51 -8.99
N ALA A 240 -15.76 -16.67 -9.14
CA ALA A 240 -16.18 -17.19 -10.45
C ALA A 240 -16.98 -16.18 -11.30
N PRO A 241 -17.88 -15.34 -10.74
CA PRO A 241 -18.59 -14.31 -11.51
C PRO A 241 -17.71 -13.15 -12.02
N LEU A 242 -16.50 -13.01 -11.48
CA LEU A 242 -15.52 -11.98 -11.87
C LEU A 242 -14.64 -12.42 -13.04
N LEU A 243 -14.61 -13.73 -13.33
CA LEU A 243 -13.79 -14.25 -14.42
C LEU A 243 -14.33 -13.76 -15.78
N PRO A 244 -13.44 -13.42 -16.72
CA PRO A 244 -13.84 -13.03 -18.07
C PRO A 244 -14.66 -14.11 -18.77
N LEU A 245 -15.69 -13.68 -19.50
CA LEU A 245 -16.50 -14.51 -20.38
C LEU A 245 -15.81 -14.69 -21.73
N ALA A 246 -16.45 -15.43 -22.65
CA ALA A 246 -15.89 -15.74 -23.97
C ALA A 246 -15.60 -14.51 -24.84
N ASP A 247 -16.24 -13.38 -24.56
CA ASP A 247 -16.03 -12.10 -25.24
C ASP A 247 -14.95 -11.22 -24.57
N GLY A 248 -14.26 -11.75 -23.56
CA GLY A 248 -13.20 -11.07 -22.81
C GLY A 248 -13.68 -10.13 -21.72
N ARG A 249 -15.01 -9.98 -21.52
CA ARG A 249 -15.58 -9.11 -20.50
C ARG A 249 -16.08 -9.92 -19.31
N SER A 250 -15.98 -9.38 -18.11
CA SER A 250 -16.52 -10.04 -16.93
C SER A 250 -18.01 -9.73 -16.77
N ALA A 251 -18.76 -10.69 -16.24
CA ALA A 251 -20.17 -10.46 -15.90
C ALA A 251 -20.29 -9.42 -14.78
N LEU A 252 -19.40 -9.51 -13.78
CA LEU A 252 -19.38 -8.65 -12.61
C LEU A 252 -17.95 -8.13 -12.35
N ALA A 253 -17.84 -6.95 -11.75
CA ALA A 253 -16.60 -6.37 -11.22
C ALA A 253 -16.52 -6.41 -9.68
N GLY A 254 -17.44 -7.12 -9.03
CA GLY A 254 -17.44 -7.28 -7.59
C GLY A 254 -18.37 -8.39 -7.11
N THR A 255 -18.06 -8.91 -5.92
CA THR A 255 -18.75 -10.02 -5.25
C THR A 255 -18.75 -9.81 -3.74
N THR A 256 -19.59 -10.56 -3.03
CA THR A 256 -19.68 -10.50 -1.57
C THR A 256 -19.34 -11.84 -0.96
N GLY A 257 -18.74 -11.83 0.22
CA GLY A 257 -18.39 -13.01 1.00
C GLY A 257 -18.57 -12.80 2.49
N THR A 258 -18.25 -13.84 3.24
CA THR A 258 -18.38 -13.85 4.71
C THR A 258 -17.01 -14.04 5.34
N ILE A 259 -16.76 -13.32 6.42
CA ILE A 259 -15.60 -13.47 7.30
C ILE A 259 -16.09 -14.08 8.60
N ARG A 260 -15.60 -15.25 8.98
CA ARG A 260 -15.81 -15.84 10.30
C ARG A 260 -14.55 -15.68 11.14
N TYR A 261 -14.63 -14.89 12.19
CA TYR A 261 -13.51 -14.64 13.10
C TYR A 261 -13.34 -15.76 14.13
N ALA A 262 -12.14 -15.86 14.72
CA ALA A 262 -11.81 -16.90 15.69
C ALA A 262 -12.66 -16.85 16.98
N ASP A 263 -13.26 -15.71 17.30
CA ASP A 263 -14.20 -15.57 18.43
C ASP A 263 -15.64 -15.98 18.09
N GLY A 264 -15.88 -16.48 16.87
CA GLY A 264 -17.18 -16.87 16.36
C GLY A 264 -18.03 -15.72 15.83
N THR A 265 -17.55 -14.47 15.90
CA THR A 265 -18.24 -13.36 15.26
C THR A 265 -18.12 -13.43 13.74
N GLU A 266 -19.13 -12.90 13.05
CA GLU A 266 -19.16 -12.86 11.59
C GLU A 266 -19.10 -11.41 11.08
N GLY A 267 -18.44 -11.23 9.95
CA GLY A 267 -18.39 -10.00 9.18
C GLY A 267 -18.68 -10.25 7.71
N THR A 268 -19.00 -9.20 6.97
CA THR A 268 -19.24 -9.25 5.53
C THR A 268 -18.07 -8.63 4.78
N LEU A 269 -17.63 -9.29 3.71
CA LEU A 269 -16.63 -8.79 2.78
C LEU A 269 -17.32 -8.41 1.47
N ILE A 270 -17.15 -7.17 1.01
CA ILE A 270 -17.51 -6.72 -0.33
C ILE A 270 -16.20 -6.52 -1.06
N TYR A 271 -15.96 -7.31 -2.10
CA TYR A 271 -14.73 -7.27 -2.89
C TYR A 271 -15.05 -6.73 -4.28
N LEU A 272 -14.37 -5.67 -4.67
CA LEU A 272 -14.43 -5.06 -5.99
C LEU A 272 -13.06 -5.21 -6.64
N THR A 273 -13.03 -5.41 -7.95
CA THR A 273 -11.79 -5.48 -8.73
C THR A 273 -11.96 -4.76 -10.06
N THR A 274 -10.87 -4.24 -10.61
CA THR A 274 -10.86 -3.58 -11.92
C THR A 274 -11.11 -4.58 -13.04
N MET A 275 -12.35 -4.67 -13.51
CA MET A 275 -12.75 -5.55 -14.62
C MET A 275 -13.53 -4.76 -15.67
N VAL A 276 -13.32 -5.05 -16.95
CA VAL A 276 -14.17 -4.52 -18.02
C VAL A 276 -15.47 -5.33 -18.05
N THR A 277 -16.56 -4.71 -17.61
CA THR A 277 -17.91 -5.31 -17.59
C THR A 277 -18.76 -4.84 -18.77
N SER A 278 -19.92 -5.49 -18.96
CA SER A 278 -20.95 -4.99 -19.86
C SER A 278 -21.66 -3.77 -19.26
N GLY A 279 -21.96 -2.76 -20.07
CA GLY A 279 -22.71 -1.57 -19.65
C GLY A 279 -21.84 -0.37 -19.26
N LEU A 280 -20.51 -0.47 -19.44
CA LEU A 280 -19.61 0.67 -19.31
C LEU A 280 -19.84 1.69 -20.44
N SER A 281 -19.42 2.92 -20.21
CA SER A 281 -19.51 3.99 -21.20
C SER A 281 -18.57 3.80 -22.39
N GLU A 282 -18.92 4.39 -23.54
CA GLU A 282 -18.21 4.18 -24.81
C GLU A 282 -16.79 4.75 -24.81
N ASP A 283 -16.48 5.75 -24.00
CA ASP A 283 -15.13 6.28 -23.78
C ASP A 283 -14.22 5.23 -23.11
N ILE A 284 -14.72 4.48 -22.13
CA ILE A 284 -13.96 3.36 -21.52
C ILE A 284 -13.73 2.26 -22.55
N TYR A 285 -14.76 1.91 -23.33
CA TYR A 285 -14.61 0.91 -24.39
C TYR A 285 -13.67 1.38 -25.50
N ALA A 286 -13.70 2.65 -25.86
CA ALA A 286 -12.78 3.24 -26.85
C ALA A 286 -11.35 3.25 -26.34
N TYR A 287 -11.13 3.51 -25.06
CA TYR A 287 -9.82 3.40 -24.42
C TYR A 287 -9.33 1.95 -24.41
N HIS A 288 -10.14 1.00 -23.93
CA HIS A 288 -9.80 -0.42 -23.89
C HIS A 288 -9.46 -1.00 -25.28
N ARG A 289 -10.18 -0.61 -26.34
CA ARG A 289 -9.85 -1.03 -27.72
C ARG A 289 -8.50 -0.50 -28.22
N GLN A 290 -8.07 0.67 -27.73
CA GLN A 290 -6.75 1.25 -28.04
C GLN A 290 -5.65 0.68 -27.14
N HIS A 291 -6.02 0.24 -25.94
CA HIS A 291 -5.13 -0.26 -24.89
C HIS A 291 -5.63 -1.62 -24.36
N PRO A 292 -5.37 -2.74 -25.06
CA PRO A 292 -5.92 -4.04 -24.69
C PRO A 292 -5.46 -4.59 -23.33
N GLU A 293 -4.36 -4.05 -22.79
CA GLU A 293 -3.88 -4.38 -21.43
C GLU A 293 -4.70 -3.70 -20.33
N PHE A 294 -5.48 -2.65 -20.63
CA PHE A 294 -6.36 -2.01 -19.66
C PHE A 294 -7.49 -2.97 -19.21
N PRO A 295 -7.82 -3.07 -17.90
CA PRO A 295 -7.31 -2.29 -16.77
C PRO A 295 -6.13 -2.92 -16.02
N ASP A 296 -5.45 -3.91 -16.59
CA ASP A 296 -4.29 -4.61 -16.03
C ASP A 296 -2.96 -4.09 -16.60
N GLN A 297 -2.89 -2.80 -16.94
CA GLN A 297 -1.63 -2.21 -17.40
C GLN A 297 -0.56 -2.36 -16.31
N PRO A 298 0.70 -2.68 -16.67
CA PRO A 298 1.71 -3.00 -15.69
C PRO A 298 1.91 -1.86 -14.68
N THR A 299 1.96 -2.19 -13.39
CA THR A 299 2.24 -1.27 -12.27
C THR A 299 3.63 -0.59 -12.34
N LEU A 300 4.44 -1.02 -13.30
CA LEU A 300 5.73 -0.47 -13.67
C LEU A 300 5.61 0.90 -14.36
N ASP A 301 4.47 1.17 -14.98
CA ASP A 301 4.13 2.49 -15.49
C ASP A 301 3.43 3.31 -14.41
N GLN A 302 4.21 4.10 -13.67
CA GLN A 302 3.69 4.97 -12.61
C GLN A 302 3.38 6.39 -13.10
N PHE A 303 3.55 6.68 -14.39
CA PHE A 303 3.38 8.02 -14.96
C PHE A 303 2.23 8.05 -15.96
N PHE A 304 1.02 7.84 -15.44
CA PHE A 304 -0.18 7.89 -16.26
C PHE A 304 -0.31 9.26 -16.94
N ASP A 305 -0.64 9.24 -18.22
CA ASP A 305 -1.14 10.44 -18.88
C ASP A 305 -2.57 10.73 -18.44
N GLU A 306 -3.08 11.90 -18.81
CA GLU A 306 -4.43 12.34 -18.43
C GLU A 306 -5.51 11.37 -18.91
N ALA A 307 -5.37 10.82 -20.12
CA ALA A 307 -6.35 9.89 -20.69
C ALA A 307 -6.37 8.56 -19.93
N GLN A 308 -5.20 8.02 -19.59
CA GLN A 308 -5.06 6.81 -18.80
C GLN A 308 -5.63 6.99 -17.40
N PHE A 309 -5.25 8.07 -16.71
CA PHE A 309 -5.77 8.37 -15.37
C PHE A 309 -7.29 8.51 -15.37
N GLU A 310 -7.84 9.25 -16.33
CA GLU A 310 -9.28 9.44 -16.45
C GLU A 310 -10.01 8.14 -16.78
N ALA A 311 -9.45 7.27 -17.62
CA ALA A 311 -10.02 5.96 -17.91
C ALA A 311 -10.12 5.07 -16.66
N TYR A 312 -9.07 5.01 -15.84
CA TYR A 312 -9.09 4.28 -14.56
C TYR A 312 -10.06 4.89 -13.55
N ARG A 313 -10.08 6.23 -13.42
CA ARG A 313 -11.01 6.94 -12.53
C ARG A 313 -12.47 6.69 -12.93
N ALA A 314 -12.78 6.79 -14.22
CA ALA A 314 -14.13 6.57 -14.77
C ALA A 314 -14.56 5.10 -14.62
N LEU A 315 -13.65 4.15 -14.89
CA LEU A 315 -13.91 2.72 -14.67
C LEU A 315 -14.21 2.42 -13.20
N GLY A 316 -13.37 2.89 -12.27
CA GLY A 316 -13.58 2.69 -10.84
C GLY A 316 -14.91 3.29 -10.35
N HIS A 317 -15.28 4.47 -10.85
CA HIS A 317 -16.57 5.09 -10.54
C HIS A 317 -17.75 4.23 -11.02
N GLN A 318 -17.75 3.77 -12.27
CA GLN A 318 -18.84 2.96 -12.83
C GLN A 318 -18.92 1.57 -12.19
N ILE A 319 -17.77 0.96 -11.84
CA ILE A 319 -17.74 -0.29 -11.06
C ILE A 319 -18.36 -0.06 -9.68
N GLY A 320 -18.02 1.03 -9.01
CA GLY A 320 -18.62 1.41 -7.73
C GLY A 320 -20.13 1.55 -7.83
N ASP A 321 -20.62 2.35 -8.78
CA ASP A 321 -22.06 2.55 -8.99
C ASP A 321 -22.79 1.23 -9.26
N ASP A 322 -22.27 0.39 -10.18
CA ASP A 322 -22.88 -0.89 -10.52
C ASP A 322 -22.87 -1.87 -9.34
N VAL A 323 -21.74 -2.04 -8.65
CA VAL A 323 -21.63 -2.99 -7.54
C VAL A 323 -22.56 -2.59 -6.39
N PHE A 324 -22.59 -1.31 -6.02
CA PHE A 324 -23.41 -0.83 -4.89
C PHE A 324 -24.90 -0.67 -5.23
N ALA A 325 -25.27 -0.67 -6.52
CA ALA A 325 -26.68 -0.75 -6.95
C ALA A 325 -27.30 -2.15 -6.76
N ARG A 326 -26.48 -3.20 -6.60
CA ARG A 326 -26.98 -4.58 -6.50
C ARG A 326 -27.62 -4.86 -5.16
N ALA A 327 -28.79 -5.50 -5.18
CA ALA A 327 -29.54 -5.87 -3.98
C ALA A 327 -28.71 -6.70 -2.97
N GLN A 328 -27.83 -7.58 -3.45
CA GLN A 328 -26.95 -8.38 -2.60
C GLN A 328 -25.98 -7.52 -1.78
N VAL A 329 -25.42 -6.47 -2.40
CA VAL A 329 -24.49 -5.54 -1.73
C VAL A 329 -25.27 -4.57 -0.83
N GLN A 330 -26.43 -4.09 -1.27
CA GLN A 330 -27.31 -3.24 -0.45
C GLN A 330 -27.74 -3.95 0.85
N ALA A 331 -28.04 -5.25 0.77
CA ALA A 331 -28.38 -6.07 1.94
C ALA A 331 -27.26 -6.13 3.00
N CYS A 332 -26.01 -5.82 2.64
CA CYS A 332 -24.90 -5.73 3.59
C CYS A 332 -24.97 -4.45 4.47
N PHE A 333 -25.78 -3.46 4.10
CA PHE A 333 -25.88 -2.18 4.81
C PHE A 333 -27.13 -2.01 5.67
N GLY A 334 -28.10 -2.94 5.58
CA GLY A 334 -29.39 -2.90 6.29
C GLY A 334 -30.48 -2.25 5.45
#